data_AF-A0A7L6B1J3-F1
#
_entry.id   AF-A0A7L6B1J3-F1
#
_cell.length_a   1.000
_cell.length_b   1.000
_cell.length_c   1.000
_cell.angle_alpha   90.00
_cell.angle_beta   90.00
_cell.angle_gamma   90.00
#
_symmetry.space_group_name_H-M   'P 1'
#
loop_
_entity.id
_entity.type
_entity.pdbx_description
1 polymer ?
#
loop_
_entity_poly.entity_id
_entity_poly.type
_entity_poly.pdbx_seq_one_letter_code
_entity_poly.pdbx_strand_id
1 'polypeptide(L)'
;MTRRGWGLVVVGASVLALVSLASNVTTPGQLDGSADTVLASRLTVSQLVNAGTVWAGLAVVSGWLARRPAPAVAAGAVALLTACVVHYGVGTAFGMFDRDVWAANLHWLLAALVLGGPLGLVGAIAHRADPWGLAARLVVPLGAVLEPFVVGRFTTPAILPWPNRVADVVSGLVLLVAGVVGCGRILSVRGRRPASHGQRPTADV
;
A
#
# COMPACT_ATOMS: atom_id res chain seq x y z
N MET A 1 20.92 7.57 2.78
CA MET A 1 20.39 6.87 1.59
C MET A 1 21.14 7.39 0.37
N THR A 2 21.42 6.54 -0.62
CA THR A 2 22.16 6.95 -1.84
C THR A 2 21.25 7.70 -2.81
N ARG A 3 21.82 8.44 -3.77
CA ARG A 3 21.05 9.10 -4.84
C ARG A 3 20.16 8.12 -5.61
N ARG A 4 20.70 6.93 -5.90
CA ARG A 4 19.94 5.85 -6.55
C ARG A 4 18.73 5.39 -5.72
N GLY A 5 18.88 5.29 -4.39
CA GLY A 5 17.77 4.94 -3.50
C GLY A 5 16.65 5.97 -3.52
N TRP A 6 16.99 7.26 -3.47
CA TRP A 6 16.01 8.34 -3.63
C TRP A 6 15.32 8.32 -4.99
N GLY A 7 16.07 8.07 -6.06
CA GLY A 7 15.49 7.92 -7.40
C GLY A 7 14.46 6.80 -7.48
N LEU A 8 14.74 5.64 -6.88
CA LEU A 8 13.78 4.52 -6.83
C LEU A 8 12.51 4.87 -6.05
N VAL A 9 12.63 5.62 -4.95
CA VAL A 9 11.47 6.07 -4.16
C VAL A 9 10.57 6.98 -4.99
N VAL A 10 11.14 8.00 -5.63
CA VAL A 10 10.38 8.95 -6.45
C VAL A 10 9.75 8.23 -7.64
N VAL A 11 10.50 7.41 -8.37
CA VAL A 11 9.98 6.66 -9.52
C VAL A 11 8.87 5.71 -9.10
N GLY A 12 9.06 4.93 -8.03
CA GLY A 12 8.03 4.01 -7.52
C GLY A 12 6.75 4.74 -7.11
N ALA A 13 6.89 5.87 -6.42
CA ALA A 13 5.76 6.72 -6.05
C ALA A 13 5.03 7.31 -7.26
N SER A 14 5.77 7.83 -8.24
CA SER A 14 5.18 8.37 -9.47
C SER A 14 4.48 7.29 -10.28
N VAL A 15 5.06 6.09 -10.41
CA VAL A 15 4.43 4.97 -11.12
C VAL A 15 3.13 4.57 -10.44
N LEU A 16 3.13 4.38 -9.11
CA LEU A 16 1.90 4.04 -8.38
C LEU A 16 0.82 5.13 -8.58
N ALA A 17 1.20 6.40 -8.48
CA ALA A 17 0.29 7.53 -8.66
C ALA A 17 -0.32 7.58 -10.07
N LEU A 18 0.48 7.35 -11.10
CA LEU A 18 0.03 7.33 -12.49
C LEU A 18 -0.89 6.14 -12.78
N VAL A 19 -0.58 4.95 -12.25
CA VAL A 19 -1.45 3.78 -12.38
C VAL A 19 -2.76 4.00 -11.62
N SER A 20 -2.70 4.59 -10.43
CA SER A 20 -3.86 5.00 -9.64
C SER A 20 -4.75 5.97 -10.43
N LEU A 21 -4.15 7.01 -11.01
CA LEU A 21 -4.88 8.00 -11.83
C LEU A 21 -5.51 7.34 -13.06
N ALA A 22 -4.73 6.58 -13.82
CA ALA A 22 -5.20 5.88 -15.02
C ALA A 22 -6.35 4.91 -14.73
N SER A 23 -6.31 4.22 -13.58
CA SER A 23 -7.36 3.28 -13.17
C SER A 23 -8.72 3.96 -12.87
N ASN A 24 -8.75 5.29 -12.73
CA ASN A 24 -9.95 6.06 -12.49
C ASN A 24 -10.54 6.67 -13.77
N VAL A 25 -9.88 6.54 -14.92
CA VAL A 25 -10.40 7.03 -16.20
C VAL A 25 -11.64 6.23 -16.57
N THR A 26 -12.76 6.93 -16.74
CA THR A 26 -14.08 6.33 -17.04
C THR A 26 -14.55 6.78 -18.42
N THR A 27 -15.10 5.84 -19.19
CA THR A 27 -15.60 6.08 -20.55
C THR A 27 -17.11 6.34 -20.56
N PRO A 28 -17.67 6.97 -21.61
CA PRO A 28 -19.12 7.21 -21.70
C PRO A 28 -19.97 5.93 -21.56
N GLY A 29 -19.56 4.83 -22.19
CA GLY A 29 -20.26 3.55 -22.09
C GLY A 29 -20.27 2.93 -20.68
N GLN A 30 -19.33 3.32 -19.82
CA GLN A 30 -19.34 2.93 -18.42
C GLN A 30 -20.26 3.83 -17.58
N LEU A 31 -20.50 5.08 -18.01
CA LEU A 31 -21.40 6.02 -17.32
C LEU A 31 -22.87 5.73 -17.63
N ASP A 32 -23.17 5.29 -18.86
CA ASP A 32 -24.53 4.95 -19.30
C ASP A 32 -24.93 3.48 -19.02
N GLY A 33 -23.98 2.66 -18.55
CA GLY A 33 -24.19 1.25 -18.19
C GLY A 33 -24.09 0.26 -19.36
N SER A 34 -23.82 0.71 -20.59
CA SER A 34 -23.66 -0.17 -21.75
C SER A 34 -22.39 -1.04 -21.69
N ALA A 35 -21.40 -0.66 -20.87
CA ALA A 35 -20.12 -1.34 -20.71
C ALA A 35 -19.85 -1.79 -19.26
N ASP A 36 -20.88 -2.26 -18.55
CA ASP A 36 -20.81 -2.64 -17.13
C ASP A 36 -19.72 -3.67 -16.78
N THR A 37 -19.40 -4.60 -17.69
CA THR A 37 -18.29 -5.56 -17.46
C THR A 37 -16.93 -4.86 -17.45
N VAL A 38 -16.76 -3.86 -18.33
CA VAL A 38 -15.55 -3.03 -18.36
C VAL A 38 -15.50 -2.14 -17.11
N LEU A 39 -16.64 -1.61 -16.68
CA LEU A 39 -16.77 -0.88 -15.41
C LEU A 39 -16.34 -1.75 -14.22
N ALA A 40 -16.85 -2.98 -14.09
CA ALA A 40 -16.50 -3.90 -13.01
C ALA A 40 -14.99 -4.18 -12.98
N SER A 41 -14.40 -4.44 -14.15
CA SER A 41 -12.97 -4.70 -14.29
C SER A 41 -12.13 -3.48 -13.89
N ARG A 42 -12.49 -2.30 -14.39
CA ARG A 42 -11.81 -1.03 -14.07
C ARG A 42 -11.91 -0.69 -12.58
N LEU A 43 -13.10 -0.84 -11.99
CA LEU A 43 -13.32 -0.64 -10.56
C LEU A 43 -12.47 -1.60 -9.73
N THR A 44 -12.40 -2.88 -10.12
CA THR A 44 -11.55 -3.88 -9.44
C THR A 44 -10.09 -3.42 -9.42
N VAL A 45 -9.56 -3.01 -10.57
CA VAL A 45 -8.18 -2.50 -10.68
C VAL A 45 -8.00 -1.24 -9.83
N SER A 46 -8.92 -0.28 -9.92
CA SER A 46 -8.85 0.95 -9.14
C SER A 46 -8.87 0.67 -7.64
N GLN A 47 -9.76 -0.19 -7.15
CA GLN A 47 -9.85 -0.54 -5.73
C GLN A 47 -8.62 -1.29 -5.20
N LEU A 48 -7.92 -2.04 -6.06
CA LEU A 48 -6.67 -2.70 -5.70
C LEU A 48 -5.51 -1.71 -5.64
N VAL A 49 -5.36 -0.87 -6.67
CA VAL A 49 -4.26 0.12 -6.75
C VAL A 49 -4.43 1.22 -5.70
N ASN A 50 -5.68 1.62 -5.42
CA ASN A 50 -6.04 2.61 -4.41
C ASN A 50 -6.30 2.00 -3.03
N ALA A 51 -5.97 0.72 -2.83
CA ALA A 51 -6.03 0.11 -1.51
C ALA A 51 -5.05 0.81 -0.56
N GLY A 52 -5.51 1.14 0.66
CA GLY A 52 -4.69 1.80 1.66
C GLY A 52 -3.42 1.01 1.98
N THR A 53 -3.51 -0.32 1.95
CA THR A 53 -2.38 -1.23 2.14
C THR A 53 -1.32 -1.12 1.05
N VAL A 54 -1.70 -0.88 -0.21
CA VAL A 54 -0.73 -0.70 -1.31
C VAL A 54 0.07 0.58 -1.11
N TRP A 55 -0.61 1.66 -0.73
CA TRP A 55 0.03 2.94 -0.42
C TRP A 55 0.90 2.84 0.84
N ALA A 56 0.44 2.17 1.89
CA ALA A 56 1.26 1.89 3.06
C ALA A 56 2.49 1.04 2.69
N GLY A 57 2.32 0.07 1.79
CA GLY A 57 3.40 -0.74 1.22
C GLY A 57 4.46 0.09 0.53
N LEU A 58 4.07 1.11 -0.26
CA LEU A 58 5.02 2.04 -0.88
C LEU A 58 5.88 2.76 0.17
N ALA A 59 5.27 3.28 1.25
CA ALA A 59 6.01 3.95 2.32
C ALA A 59 6.96 2.99 3.05
N VAL A 60 6.48 1.78 3.37
CA VAL A 60 7.26 0.72 4.04
C VAL A 60 8.45 0.28 3.17
N VAL A 61 8.24 0.02 1.87
CA VAL A 61 9.32 -0.36 0.94
C VAL A 61 10.33 0.78 0.80
N SER A 62 9.86 2.03 0.72
CA SER A 62 10.74 3.21 0.64
C SER A 62 11.63 3.33 1.87
N GLY A 63 11.06 3.13 3.06
CA GLY A 63 11.82 3.10 4.31
C GLY A 63 12.77 1.91 4.42
N TRP A 64 12.36 0.74 3.92
CA TRP A 64 13.19 -0.47 3.86
C TRP A 64 14.43 -0.26 2.97
N LEU A 65 14.31 0.45 1.85
CA LEU A 65 15.44 0.82 0.98
C LEU A 65 16.42 1.76 1.70
N ALA A 66 15.92 2.63 2.58
CA ALA A 66 16.73 3.59 3.30
C ALA A 66 17.57 2.97 4.44
N ARG A 67 17.07 1.89 5.05
CA ARG A 67 17.64 1.10 6.17
C ARG A 67 17.86 1.86 7.49
N ARG A 68 18.32 3.12 7.46
CA ARG A 68 18.56 3.95 8.66
C ARG A 68 17.28 4.68 9.08
N PRO A 69 17.02 4.89 10.38
CA PRO A 69 15.75 5.44 10.87
C PRO A 69 15.36 6.79 10.27
N ALA A 70 16.21 7.82 10.42
CA ALA A 70 15.89 9.16 9.94
C ALA A 70 15.69 9.22 8.40
N PRO A 71 16.58 8.64 7.57
CA PRO A 71 16.33 8.53 6.13
C PRO A 71 15.08 7.72 5.77
N ALA A 72 14.70 6.73 6.58
CA ALA A 72 13.52 5.92 6.32
C ALA A 72 12.22 6.67 6.58
N VAL A 73 12.15 7.44 7.67
CA VAL A 73 11.05 8.37 7.94
C VAL A 73 10.89 9.34 6.78
N ALA A 74 11.98 9.99 6.37
CA ALA A 74 11.95 10.92 5.24
C ALA A 74 11.54 10.22 3.95
N ALA A 75 12.05 9.02 3.67
CA ALA A 75 11.71 8.27 2.45
C ALA A 75 10.23 7.92 2.39
N GLY A 76 9.62 7.47 3.50
CA GLY A 76 8.20 7.14 3.54
C GLY A 76 7.30 8.36 3.34
N ALA A 77 7.60 9.49 4.01
CA ALA A 77 6.86 10.74 3.83
C ALA A 77 7.00 11.28 2.40
N VAL A 78 8.23 11.33 1.86
CA VAL A 78 8.49 11.77 0.49
C VAL A 78 7.78 10.89 -0.53
N ALA A 79 7.76 9.56 -0.34
CA ALA A 79 7.10 8.64 -1.25
C ALA A 79 5.59 8.94 -1.35
N LEU A 80 4.89 9.04 -0.21
CA LEU A 80 3.45 9.28 -0.21
C LEU A 80 3.10 10.69 -0.70
N LEU A 81 3.84 11.71 -0.28
CA LEU A 81 3.63 13.08 -0.77
C LEU A 81 3.86 13.19 -2.27
N THR A 82 4.92 12.55 -2.78
CA THR A 82 5.20 12.49 -4.21
C THR A 82 4.06 11.81 -4.94
N ALA A 83 3.56 10.68 -4.42
CA ALA A 83 2.44 9.97 -5.03
C ALA A 83 1.17 10.85 -5.08
N CYS A 84 0.82 11.55 -3.99
CA CYS A 84 -0.31 12.49 -3.99
C CYS A 84 -0.12 13.64 -4.97
N VAL A 85 1.06 14.29 -4.95
CA VAL A 85 1.35 15.43 -5.82
C VAL A 85 1.32 15.02 -7.29
N VAL A 86 1.89 13.87 -7.64
CA VAL A 86 1.83 13.35 -9.02
C VAL A 86 0.40 13.01 -9.40
N HIS A 87 -0.35 12.32 -8.54
CA HIS A 87 -1.73 11.92 -8.83
C HIS A 87 -2.62 13.13 -9.11
N TYR A 88 -2.67 14.09 -8.19
CA TYR A 88 -3.52 15.28 -8.33
C TYR A 88 -2.97 16.26 -9.36
N GLY A 89 -1.66 16.45 -9.42
CA GLY A 89 -1.01 17.38 -10.36
C GLY A 89 -1.16 16.93 -11.81
N VAL A 90 -0.88 15.66 -12.10
CA VAL A 90 -1.08 15.09 -13.43
C VAL A 90 -2.57 15.05 -13.77
N GLY A 91 -3.44 14.63 -12.85
CA GLY A 91 -4.90 14.66 -13.07
C GLY A 91 -5.41 16.06 -13.41
N THR A 92 -4.91 17.10 -12.73
CA THR A 92 -5.24 18.51 -13.05
C THR A 92 -4.70 18.90 -14.44
N ALA A 93 -3.45 18.53 -14.77
CA ALA A 93 -2.84 18.86 -16.05
C ALA A 93 -3.56 18.22 -17.25
N PHE A 94 -4.18 17.05 -17.06
CA PHE A 94 -4.99 16.37 -18.05
C PHE A 94 -6.49 16.75 -18.01
N GLY A 95 -6.88 17.73 -17.17
CA GLY A 95 -8.27 18.18 -17.05
C GLY A 95 -9.21 17.16 -16.40
N MET A 96 -8.68 16.16 -15.68
CA MET A 96 -9.47 15.19 -14.92
C MET A 96 -9.94 15.75 -13.58
N PHE A 97 -9.22 16.74 -13.04
CA PHE A 97 -9.52 17.39 -11.77
C PHE A 97 -9.52 18.91 -11.92
N ASP A 98 -10.44 19.56 -11.23
CA ASP A 98 -10.45 21.02 -11.08
C ASP A 98 -9.40 21.50 -10.07
N ARG A 99 -9.10 22.80 -10.05
CA ARG A 99 -8.10 23.38 -9.15
C ARG A 99 -8.41 23.18 -7.67
N ASP A 100 -9.68 23.03 -7.31
CA ASP A 100 -10.11 22.81 -5.93
C ASP A 100 -9.74 21.42 -5.40
N VAL A 101 -9.24 20.51 -6.26
CA VAL A 101 -8.80 19.15 -5.87
C VAL A 101 -7.78 19.17 -4.73
N TRP A 102 -6.89 20.16 -4.69
CA TRP A 102 -5.87 20.29 -3.65
C TRP A 102 -6.47 20.58 -2.28
N ALA A 103 -7.45 21.50 -2.23
CA ALA A 103 -8.14 21.85 -0.99
C ALA A 103 -9.07 20.71 -0.55
N ALA A 104 -9.83 20.13 -1.49
CA ALA A 104 -10.74 19.02 -1.23
C ALA A 104 -10.01 17.77 -0.69
N ASN A 105 -8.76 17.54 -1.12
CA ASN A 105 -7.97 16.38 -0.75
C ASN A 105 -6.81 16.72 0.20
N LEU A 106 -6.86 17.87 0.88
CA LEU A 106 -5.82 18.27 1.84
C LEU A 106 -5.59 17.21 2.93
N HIS A 107 -6.67 16.54 3.37
CA HIS A 107 -6.59 15.46 4.35
C HIS A 107 -5.71 14.29 3.89
N TRP A 108 -5.66 13.97 2.59
CA TRP A 108 -4.77 12.95 2.04
C TRP A 108 -3.29 13.39 2.03
N LEU A 109 -3.02 14.66 1.74
CA LEU A 109 -1.65 15.21 1.85
C LEU A 109 -1.16 15.20 3.29
N LEU A 110 -2.03 15.56 4.24
CA LEU A 110 -1.73 15.50 5.67
C LEU A 110 -1.52 14.06 6.13
N ALA A 111 -2.38 13.12 5.72
CA ALA A 111 -2.22 11.70 6.00
C ALA A 111 -0.90 11.15 5.43
N ALA A 112 -0.54 11.53 4.20
CA ALA A 112 0.73 11.15 3.57
C ALA A 112 1.94 11.63 4.38
N LEU A 113 1.92 12.88 4.88
CA LEU A 113 2.98 13.43 5.71
C LEU A 113 3.04 12.75 7.08
N VAL A 114 1.90 12.63 7.76
CA VAL A 114 1.81 12.12 9.15
C VAL A 114 2.05 10.62 9.23
N LEU A 115 1.49 9.84 8.31
CA LEU A 115 1.61 8.37 8.31
C LEU A 115 2.84 7.89 7.54
N GLY A 116 3.30 8.63 6.53
CA GLY A 116 4.43 8.22 5.71
C GLY A 116 5.72 8.06 6.49
N GLY A 117 5.99 8.96 7.45
CA GLY A 117 7.15 8.87 8.33
C GLY A 117 7.19 7.59 9.17
N PRO A 118 6.17 7.34 10.02
CA PRO A 118 6.03 6.11 10.80
C PRO A 118 6.09 4.84 9.94
N LEU A 119 5.40 4.80 8.79
CA LEU A 119 5.42 3.65 7.88
C LEU A 119 6.81 3.44 7.24
N GLY A 120 7.50 4.52 6.91
CA GLY A 120 8.91 4.44 6.49
C GLY A 120 9.79 3.84 7.59
N LEU A 121 9.60 4.24 8.84
CA LEU A 121 10.33 3.65 9.97
C LEU A 121 10.04 2.15 10.14
N VAL A 122 8.79 1.71 9.98
CA VAL A 122 8.42 0.29 9.93
C VAL A 122 9.26 -0.44 8.87
N GLY A 123 9.41 0.14 7.69
CA GLY A 123 10.30 -0.37 6.64
C GLY A 123 11.75 -0.61 7.09
N ALA A 124 12.33 0.35 7.81
CA ALA A 124 13.69 0.19 8.36
C ALA A 124 13.75 -0.90 9.43
N ILE A 125 12.76 -0.96 10.33
CA ILE A 125 12.67 -1.96 11.40
C ILE A 125 12.55 -3.38 10.82
N ALA A 126 11.91 -3.54 9.65
CA ALA A 126 11.73 -4.83 8.99
C ALA A 126 13.05 -5.56 8.63
N HIS A 127 14.21 -4.90 8.68
CA HIS A 127 15.53 -5.57 8.55
C HIS A 127 15.95 -6.36 9.78
N ARG A 128 15.37 -6.08 10.96
CA ARG A 128 15.74 -6.72 12.21
C ARG A 128 15.37 -8.22 12.18
N ALA A 129 16.17 -9.03 12.87
CA ALA A 129 15.92 -10.48 12.99
C ALA A 129 15.05 -10.85 14.21
N ASP A 130 14.74 -9.86 15.04
CA ASP A 130 14.01 -10.01 16.30
C ASP A 130 12.47 -9.95 16.09
N PRO A 131 11.67 -10.11 17.16
CA PRO A 131 10.21 -10.01 17.06
C PRO A 131 9.71 -8.68 16.49
N TRP A 132 10.40 -7.56 16.72
CA TRP A 132 10.03 -6.26 16.16
C TRP A 132 10.21 -6.22 14.64
N GLY A 133 11.30 -6.81 14.13
CA GLY A 133 11.49 -7.00 12.69
C GLY A 133 10.43 -7.89 12.06
N LEU A 134 9.97 -8.93 12.78
CA LEU A 134 8.83 -9.75 12.32
C LEU A 134 7.54 -8.92 12.27
N ALA A 135 7.20 -8.23 13.35
CA ALA A 135 6.00 -7.41 13.43
C ALA A 135 5.96 -6.38 12.30
N ALA A 136 7.08 -5.71 12.05
CA ALA A 136 7.21 -4.74 10.97
C ALA A 136 6.97 -5.34 9.57
N ARG A 137 7.44 -6.57 9.31
CA ARG A 137 7.18 -7.27 8.03
C ARG A 137 5.72 -7.65 7.85
N LEU A 138 5.00 -7.87 8.95
CA LEU A 138 3.59 -8.27 8.91
C LEU A 138 2.63 -7.09 8.74
N VAL A 139 3.07 -5.85 8.92
CA VAL A 139 2.20 -4.65 8.81
C VAL A 139 1.43 -4.61 7.49
N VAL A 140 2.11 -4.76 6.35
CA VAL A 140 1.47 -4.67 5.03
C VAL A 140 0.58 -5.90 4.75
N PRO A 141 1.02 -7.15 4.96
CA PRO A 141 0.15 -8.32 4.80
C PRO A 141 -1.07 -8.33 5.71
N LEU A 142 -0.93 -7.92 6.98
CA LEU A 142 -2.07 -7.79 7.89
C LEU A 142 -3.03 -6.69 7.45
N GLY A 143 -2.50 -5.56 6.95
CA GLY A 143 -3.31 -4.53 6.30
C GLY A 143 -4.16 -5.11 5.18
N ALA A 144 -3.57 -5.93 4.30
CA ALA A 144 -4.28 -6.54 3.17
C ALA A 144 -5.37 -7.53 3.63
N VAL A 145 -5.16 -8.23 4.74
CA VAL A 145 -6.19 -9.11 5.33
C VAL A 145 -7.33 -8.29 5.91
N LEU A 146 -7.03 -7.21 6.63
CA LEU A 146 -8.03 -6.45 7.40
C LEU A 146 -8.80 -5.43 6.57
N GLU A 147 -8.14 -4.80 5.60
CA GLU A 147 -8.70 -3.69 4.82
C GLU A 147 -10.06 -4.02 4.18
N PRO A 148 -10.27 -5.18 3.52
CA PRO A 148 -11.57 -5.50 2.92
C PRO A 148 -12.74 -5.50 3.92
N PHE A 149 -12.48 -5.88 5.17
CA PHE A 149 -13.49 -5.88 6.23
C PHE A 149 -13.72 -4.49 6.79
N VAL A 150 -12.65 -3.72 7.01
CA VAL A 150 -12.72 -2.35 7.55
C VAL A 150 -13.47 -1.42 6.60
N VAL A 151 -13.22 -1.54 5.30
CA VAL A 151 -13.87 -0.70 4.28
C VAL A 151 -15.16 -1.31 3.73
N GLY A 152 -15.63 -2.44 4.29
CA GLY A 152 -16.93 -3.01 3.97
C GLY A 152 -17.08 -3.62 2.57
N ARG A 153 -15.99 -4.12 1.96
CA ARG A 153 -16.00 -4.69 0.60
C ARG A 153 -16.86 -5.95 0.46
N PHE A 154 -17.21 -6.60 1.58
CA PHE A 154 -18.09 -7.78 1.58
C PHE A 154 -19.53 -7.46 2.02
N THR A 155 -19.83 -6.18 2.28
CA THR A 155 -21.14 -5.72 2.75
C THR A 155 -21.73 -4.65 1.84
N THR A 156 -21.27 -4.59 0.59
CA THR A 156 -21.73 -3.60 -0.40
C THR A 156 -23.24 -3.69 -0.59
N PRO A 157 -24.00 -2.59 -0.38
CA PRO A 157 -25.45 -2.58 -0.49
C PRO A 157 -25.98 -3.03 -1.86
N ALA A 158 -27.10 -3.77 -1.86
CA ALA A 158 -27.75 -4.24 -3.09
C ALA A 158 -28.31 -3.12 -3.98
N ILE A 159 -28.49 -1.90 -3.45
CA ILE A 159 -28.91 -0.73 -4.21
C ILE A 159 -27.84 -0.23 -5.19
N LEU A 160 -26.56 -0.53 -4.94
CA LEU A 160 -25.48 -0.15 -5.87
C LEU A 160 -25.47 -1.06 -7.09
N PRO A 161 -25.15 -0.55 -8.29
CA PRO A 161 -25.04 -1.36 -9.51
C PRO A 161 -24.14 -2.59 -9.34
N TRP A 162 -24.47 -3.68 -10.04
CA TRP A 162 -23.73 -4.95 -9.96
C TRP A 162 -22.22 -4.84 -10.20
N PRO A 163 -21.70 -3.93 -11.07
CA PRO A 163 -20.26 -3.77 -11.28
C PRO A 163 -19.52 -3.39 -10.00
N ASN A 164 -20.12 -2.55 -9.16
CA ASN A 164 -19.53 -2.14 -7.87
C ASN A 164 -19.42 -3.34 -6.93
N ARG A 165 -20.50 -4.12 -6.80
CA ARG A 165 -20.54 -5.28 -5.90
C ARG A 165 -19.53 -6.35 -6.32
N VAL A 166 -19.42 -6.62 -7.62
CA VAL A 166 -18.43 -7.57 -8.15
C VAL A 166 -17.02 -7.05 -7.89
N ALA A 167 -16.76 -5.77 -8.19
CA ALA A 167 -15.44 -5.18 -7.96
C ALA A 167 -15.03 -5.22 -6.48
N ASP A 168 -15.94 -4.89 -5.57
CA ASP A 168 -15.69 -4.92 -4.12
C ASP A 168 -15.34 -6.33 -3.66
N VAL A 169 -16.15 -7.33 -4.02
CA VAL A 169 -15.92 -8.73 -3.63
C VAL A 169 -14.61 -9.25 -4.22
N VAL A 170 -14.37 -9.04 -5.52
CA VAL A 170 -13.17 -9.54 -6.19
C VAL A 170 -11.92 -8.87 -5.63
N SER A 171 -11.91 -7.55 -5.49
CA SER A 171 -10.76 -6.83 -4.94
C SER A 171 -10.52 -7.18 -3.47
N GLY A 172 -11.58 -7.37 -2.69
CA GLY A 172 -11.52 -7.82 -1.31
C GLY A 172 -10.92 -9.22 -1.17
N LEU A 173 -11.35 -10.17 -2.01
CA LEU A 173 -10.78 -11.52 -2.05
C LEU A 173 -9.32 -11.52 -2.46
N VAL A 174 -8.95 -10.73 -3.47
CA VAL A 174 -7.55 -10.61 -3.92
C VAL A 174 -6.66 -10.08 -2.81
N LEU A 175 -7.06 -9.00 -2.12
CA LEU A 175 -6.31 -8.47 -0.97
C LEU A 175 -6.20 -9.50 0.17
N LEU A 176 -7.31 -10.16 0.51
CA LEU A 176 -7.34 -11.16 1.56
C LEU A 176 -6.38 -12.32 1.27
N VAL A 177 -6.44 -12.89 0.06
CA VAL A 177 -5.56 -13.98 -0.36
C VAL A 177 -4.10 -13.52 -0.37
N ALA A 178 -3.80 -12.36 -0.95
CA ALA A 178 -2.45 -11.81 -0.98
C ALA A 178 -1.90 -11.59 0.45
N GLY A 179 -2.72 -11.07 1.35
CA GLY A 179 -2.39 -10.85 2.76
C GLY A 179 -2.12 -12.15 3.51
N VAL A 180 -3.00 -13.15 3.40
CA VAL A 180 -2.83 -14.47 4.03
C VAL A 180 -1.57 -15.17 3.52
N VAL A 181 -1.35 -15.18 2.20
CA VAL A 181 -0.14 -15.76 1.60
C VAL A 181 1.12 -15.02 2.07
N GLY A 182 1.07 -13.68 2.14
CA GLY A 182 2.16 -12.85 2.65
C GLY A 182 2.51 -13.17 4.10
N CYS A 183 1.51 -13.23 4.99
CA CYS A 183 1.65 -13.63 6.38
C CYS A 183 2.29 -15.03 6.50
N GLY A 184 1.72 -16.02 5.80
CA GLY A 184 2.21 -17.39 5.81
C GLY A 184 3.67 -17.51 5.34
N ARG A 185 4.05 -16.78 4.29
CA ARG A 185 5.44 -16.75 3.79
C ARG A 185 6.40 -16.16 4.82
N ILE A 186 6.03 -15.05 5.48
CA ILE A 186 6.90 -14.40 6.47
C ILE A 186 7.10 -15.30 7.70
N LEU A 187 6.03 -15.94 8.17
CA LEU A 187 6.06 -16.81 9.35
C LEU A 187 6.82 -18.11 9.08
N SER A 188 6.63 -18.72 7.90
CA SER A 188 7.32 -19.98 7.53
C SER A 188 8.84 -19.81 7.36
N VAL A 189 9.32 -18.66 6.85
CA VAL A 189 10.76 -18.38 6.75
C VAL A 189 11.42 -18.27 8.12
N ARG A 190 10.70 -17.78 9.15
CA ARG A 190 11.23 -17.70 10.52
C ARG A 190 11.32 -19.08 11.17
N GLY A 191 10.32 -19.94 10.99
CA GLY A 191 10.31 -21.30 11.54
C GLY A 191 11.43 -22.20 11.01
N ARG A 192 12.01 -21.87 9.84
CA ARG A 192 13.12 -22.62 9.23
C ARG A 192 14.52 -22.23 9.74
N ARG A 193 14.66 -21.22 10.61
CA ARG A 193 15.96 -20.94 11.27
C ARG A 193 16.09 -21.88 12.47
N PRO A 194 17.03 -22.86 12.46
CA PRO A 194 17.22 -23.74 13.60
C PRO A 194 17.60 -22.90 14.82
N ALA A 195 16.96 -23.17 15.95
CA ALA A 195 17.40 -22.64 17.23
C ALA A 195 18.80 -23.21 17.49
N SER A 196 19.85 -22.41 17.28
CA SER A 196 21.18 -22.72 17.78
C SER A 196 21.17 -22.55 19.29
N HIS A 197 20.59 -23.51 20.01
CA HIS A 197 20.86 -23.75 21.42
C HIS A 197 22.20 -24.47 21.53
N GLY A 198 23.27 -23.68 21.48
CA GLY A 198 24.61 -24.08 21.88
C GLY A 198 24.80 -23.79 23.36
N GLN A 199 24.34 -24.75 24.16
CA GLN A 199 24.61 -24.95 25.58
C GLN A 199 26.12 -24.75 25.87
N ARG A 200 26.49 -23.76 26.70
CA ARG A 200 27.79 -23.80 27.40
C ARG A 200 27.54 -24.48 28.75
N PRO A 201 28.13 -25.66 29.01
CA PRO A 201 28.17 -26.20 30.36
C PRO A 201 28.95 -25.25 31.24
N THR A 202 28.37 -24.86 32.36
CA THR A 202 29.10 -24.44 33.54
C THR A 202 30.02 -25.58 33.94
N ALA A 203 31.33 -25.38 33.84
CA ALA A 203 32.30 -26.20 34.55
C ALA A 203 32.94 -25.30 35.60
N ASP A 204 32.59 -25.58 36.85
CA ASP A 204 33.35 -25.20 38.03
C ASP A 204 34.77 -25.78 37.93
N VAL A 205 35.78 -24.96 38.24
CA VAL A 205 36.88 -25.12 39.22
C VAL A 205 37.92 -24.03 38.94
#